data_AF-A0A2P8GEG9-F1
#
_entry.id   AF-A0A2P8GEG9-F1
#
_cell.length_a   1.000
_cell.length_b   1.000
_cell.length_c   1.000
_cell.angle_alpha   90.00
_cell.angle_beta   90.00
_cell.angle_gamma   90.00
#
_symmetry.space_group_name_H-M   'P 1'
#
loop_
_entity.id
_entity.type
_entity.pdbx_description
1 polymer ?
#
loop_
_entity_poly.entity_id
_entity_poly.type
_entity_poly.pdbx_seq_one_letter_code
_entity_poly.pdbx_strand_id
1 'polypeptide(L)'
;MIGKESQLVSQIVIPQVDTDPLMGKGPVHYKDIRTFRNYKKISNMLLPADLEETSTSFGMTVKQNLAWSHINEPFPDSTFAREPTPEEKAQFRFTDIGNSLFVMELTGGNFGGMRTLVVESGQVIDLFTGFVYNEVIIAKMRRALADKFPGKNIRNIFGAQAISWVQSLSDLFDSGTQLHCPKGLGVMSEDQLHKYNAKEDSTWRARLSDGTLHPFDTGFVKDGYRIVMLNSNPNPNYEQWQVCYYLSSQKAIYVNGYLGEPEKGRSATSWEKRLYEIITRDGWAVEKIICPNALSHTAPLAMSYEELRLRVTAQ
;
A
#
# COMPACT_ATOMS: atom_id res chain seq x y z
N MET A 1 49.03 7.41 11.08
CA MET A 1 47.99 7.90 10.16
C MET A 1 47.41 9.16 10.75
N ILE A 2 47.63 10.30 10.09
CA ILE A 2 47.05 11.58 10.49
C ILE A 2 45.57 11.50 10.12
N GLY A 3 44.69 11.44 11.14
CA GLY A 3 43.25 11.41 10.95
C GLY A 3 42.83 12.68 10.21
N LYS A 4 42.15 12.52 9.07
CA LYS A 4 41.54 13.66 8.38
C LYS A 4 40.38 14.15 9.24
N GLU A 5 40.63 15.18 10.04
CA GLU A 5 39.58 15.90 10.76
C GLU A 5 38.68 16.59 9.72
N SER A 6 37.40 16.20 9.73
CA SER A 6 36.36 16.78 8.89
C SER A 6 36.14 18.24 9.29
N GLN A 7 36.49 19.18 8.40
CA GLN A 7 36.24 20.62 8.55
C GLN A 7 34.90 21.00 7.93
N LEU A 8 33.79 20.53 8.50
CA LEU A 8 32.45 20.89 8.02
C LEU A 8 31.65 21.59 9.10
N VAL A 9 31.20 22.81 8.79
CA VAL A 9 30.19 23.58 9.53
C VAL A 9 28.99 23.72 8.61
N SER A 10 27.81 23.27 9.01
CA SER A 10 26.57 23.61 8.31
C SER A 10 25.73 24.56 9.15
N GLN A 11 25.32 25.67 8.52
CA GLN A 11 24.25 26.51 9.02
C GLN A 11 22.95 25.98 8.43
N ILE A 12 21.99 25.59 9.28
CA ILE A 12 20.64 25.28 8.80
C ILE A 12 19.92 26.61 8.59
N VAL A 13 19.67 26.95 7.32
CA VAL A 13 18.71 27.99 6.95
C VAL A 13 17.57 27.30 6.23
N ILE A 14 16.38 27.31 6.82
CA ILE A 14 15.15 26.87 6.15
C ILE A 14 14.52 28.14 5.57
N PRO A 15 14.49 28.35 4.24
CA PRO A 15 13.65 29.39 3.68
C PRO A 15 12.19 28.95 3.78
N GLN A 16 11.34 29.77 4.41
CA GLN A 16 9.90 29.66 4.19
C GLN A 16 9.57 30.32 2.84
N VAL A 17 8.92 29.56 1.96
CA VAL A 17 8.19 30.13 0.83
C VAL A 17 6.79 30.40 1.33
N ASP A 18 6.43 31.68 1.43
CA ASP A 18 5.08 32.13 1.75
C ASP A 18 4.18 31.85 0.54
N THR A 19 3.11 31.07 0.74
CA THR A 19 2.18 30.66 -0.31
C THR A 19 0.83 31.38 -0.25
N ASP A 20 0.71 32.44 0.55
CA ASP A 20 -0.50 33.26 0.61
C ASP A 20 -0.63 34.17 -0.65
N PRO A 21 -1.68 34.00 -1.48
CA PRO A 21 -1.88 34.80 -2.69
C PRO A 21 -2.32 36.26 -2.44
N LEU A 22 -2.55 36.68 -1.18
CA LEU A 22 -2.96 38.03 -0.81
C LEU A 22 -1.81 38.88 -0.22
N MET A 23 -0.65 38.28 0.07
CA MET A 23 0.55 38.99 0.51
C MET A 23 1.27 39.55 -0.73
N GLY A 24 0.90 40.77 -1.12
CA GLY A 24 1.55 41.49 -2.22
C GLY A 24 3.08 41.52 -2.05
N LYS A 25 3.81 41.43 -3.17
CA LYS A 25 5.28 41.51 -3.23
C LYS A 25 5.79 42.63 -2.32
N GLY A 26 6.24 42.27 -1.12
CA GLY A 26 6.91 43.19 -0.23
C GLY A 26 8.14 43.76 -0.95
N PRO A 27 8.50 45.04 -0.73
CA PRO A 27 9.71 45.64 -1.26
C PRO A 27 10.92 44.71 -1.16
N VAL A 28 11.65 44.57 -2.26
CA VAL A 28 12.85 43.73 -2.46
C VAL A 28 14.02 44.09 -1.51
N HIS A 29 13.81 45.03 -0.58
CA HIS A 29 14.83 45.63 0.26
C HIS A 29 14.73 45.28 1.74
N TYR A 30 13.72 44.51 2.16
CA TYR A 30 13.69 43.99 3.53
C TYR A 30 14.63 42.81 3.66
N LYS A 31 15.70 43.02 4.44
CA LYS A 31 16.63 41.98 4.83
C LYS A 31 16.59 41.86 6.33
N ASP A 32 16.42 40.65 6.81
CA ASP A 32 16.79 40.33 8.18
C ASP A 32 18.31 40.21 8.22
N ILE A 33 18.94 41.11 8.98
CA ILE A 33 20.39 41.14 9.12
C ILE A 33 20.74 40.30 10.34
N ARG A 34 21.44 39.18 10.10
CA ARG A 34 22.01 38.33 11.15
C ARG A 34 23.47 38.68 11.38
N THR A 35 23.82 39.09 12.59
CA THR A 35 25.19 39.38 12.99
C THR A 35 25.61 38.48 14.14
N PHE A 36 26.63 37.66 13.90
CA PHE A 36 27.26 36.82 14.92
C PHE A 36 28.33 37.63 15.67
N ARG A 37 28.32 37.54 17.00
CA ARG A 37 29.22 38.32 17.86
C ARG A 37 29.79 37.49 18.98
N ASN A 38 30.78 38.08 19.65
CA ASN A 38 31.36 37.58 20.90
C ASN A 38 31.86 36.15 20.78
N TYR A 39 32.68 35.91 19.76
CA TYR A 39 33.24 34.59 19.51
C TYR A 39 34.11 34.14 20.68
N LYS A 40 33.88 32.90 21.12
CA LYS A 40 34.67 32.25 22.17
C LYS A 40 35.30 31.00 21.59
N LYS A 41 36.53 30.73 22.03
CA LYS A 41 37.19 29.47 21.70
C LYS A 41 36.52 28.37 22.53
N ILE A 42 35.87 27.44 21.85
CA ILE A 42 35.26 26.26 22.45
C ILE A 42 35.98 25.06 21.83
N SER A 43 36.75 24.35 22.66
CA SER A 43 37.75 23.38 22.23
C SER A 43 38.76 24.00 21.25
N ASN A 44 38.78 23.56 19.99
CA ASN A 44 39.72 24.03 18.94
C ASN A 44 39.05 24.95 17.90
N MET A 45 37.77 25.26 18.05
CA MET A 45 37.01 26.11 17.12
C MET A 45 36.63 27.45 17.78
N LEU A 46 36.60 28.50 16.96
CA LEU A 46 36.16 29.83 17.37
C LEU A 46 34.68 29.98 16.98
N LEU A 47 33.77 29.90 17.94
CA LEU A 47 32.32 29.89 17.72
C LEU A 47 31.66 31.14 18.34
N PRO A 48 30.63 31.72 17.71
CA PRO A 48 29.96 32.92 18.23
C PRO A 48 29.17 32.59 19.49
N ALA A 49 29.35 33.36 20.56
CA ALA A 49 28.56 33.17 21.77
C ALA A 49 27.19 33.87 21.68
N ASP A 50 27.04 34.85 20.78
CA ASP A 50 25.81 35.64 20.67
C ASP A 50 25.40 35.84 19.20
N LEU A 51 24.10 35.94 18.97
CA LEU A 51 23.50 36.32 17.69
C LEU A 51 22.61 37.55 17.89
N GLU A 52 22.70 38.47 16.95
CA GLU A 52 21.82 39.63 16.83
C GLU A 52 21.07 39.54 15.51
N GLU A 53 19.74 39.50 15.58
CA GLU A 53 18.86 39.53 14.41
C GLU A 53 18.15 40.89 14.37
N THR A 54 18.38 41.66 13.32
CA THR A 54 17.70 42.94 13.10
C THR A 54 16.74 42.81 11.94
N SER A 55 15.44 42.94 12.24
CA SER A 55 14.41 42.95 11.21
C SER A 55 14.14 44.38 10.76
N THR A 56 14.48 44.68 9.52
CA THR A 56 14.34 46.01 8.93
C THR A 56 12.88 46.40 8.66
N SER A 57 11.95 45.43 8.66
CA SER A 57 10.51 45.66 8.51
C SER A 57 9.84 46.16 9.80
N PHE A 58 10.34 45.74 10.97
CA PHE A 58 9.75 46.08 12.28
C PHE A 58 10.61 47.05 13.10
N GLY A 59 11.82 47.39 12.66
CA GLY A 59 12.73 48.27 13.40
C GLY A 59 13.19 47.67 14.74
N MET A 60 13.13 46.35 14.85
CA MET A 60 13.39 45.62 16.09
C MET A 60 14.67 44.78 15.96
N THR A 61 15.44 44.78 17.03
CA THR A 61 16.64 43.97 17.18
C THR A 61 16.43 42.97 18.32
N VAL A 62 16.55 41.68 18.01
CA VAL A 62 16.49 40.60 18.99
C VAL A 62 17.91 40.08 19.23
N LYS A 63 18.30 40.00 20.50
CA LYS A 63 19.60 39.46 20.92
C LYS A 63 19.39 38.11 21.58
N GLN A 64 20.17 37.13 21.15
CA GLN A 64 20.11 35.75 21.64
C GLN A 64 21.50 35.30 22.06
N ASN A 65 21.59 34.64 23.20
CA ASN A 65 22.81 33.96 23.64
C ASN A 65 22.80 32.54 23.11
N LEU A 66 23.91 32.10 22.54
CA LEU A 66 24.12 30.78 21.96
C LEU A 66 24.89 29.91 22.96
N ALA A 67 24.35 28.75 23.28
CA ALA A 67 25.01 27.74 24.09
C ALA A 67 25.52 26.61 23.20
N TRP A 68 26.80 26.26 23.36
CA TRP A 68 27.46 25.18 22.63
C TRP A 68 27.89 24.10 23.62
N SER A 69 27.34 22.89 23.50
CA SER A 69 27.80 21.70 24.23
C SER A 69 28.82 20.91 23.39
N HIS A 70 29.61 20.04 24.03
CA HIS A 70 30.60 19.19 23.37
C HIS A 70 30.01 18.46 22.15
N ILE A 71 30.55 18.71 20.95
CA ILE A 71 30.20 18.02 19.69
C ILE A 71 31.18 16.85 19.45
N ASN A 72 31.73 16.28 20.52
CA ASN A 72 32.66 15.15 20.49
C ASN A 72 32.06 13.89 21.14
N GLU A 73 30.74 13.76 21.16
CA GLU A 73 30.21 12.40 21.10
C GLU A 73 30.28 11.98 19.62
N PRO A 74 30.93 10.85 19.28
CA PRO A 74 30.77 10.29 17.96
C PRO A 74 29.27 10.16 17.74
N PHE A 75 28.74 10.89 16.75
CA PHE A 75 27.38 10.63 16.30
C PHE A 75 27.32 9.14 16.01
N PRO A 76 26.43 8.37 16.65
CA PRO A 76 26.25 6.99 16.24
C PRO A 76 25.97 7.03 14.73
N ASP A 77 26.56 6.10 13.97
CA ASP A 77 26.43 6.05 12.50
C ASP A 77 24.95 6.14 12.04
N SER A 78 24.01 5.77 12.93
CA SER A 78 22.57 5.92 12.80
C SER A 78 22.05 7.37 12.67
N THR A 79 22.83 8.39 13.01
CA THR A 79 22.39 9.81 12.95
C THR A 79 22.32 10.31 11.51
N PHE A 80 23.17 9.77 10.64
CA PHE A 80 23.17 10.05 9.19
C PHE A 80 22.49 8.94 8.38
N ALA A 81 22.11 7.84 9.03
CA ALA A 81 21.29 6.83 8.40
C ALA A 81 19.90 7.42 8.16
N ARG A 82 19.55 7.63 6.89
CA ARG A 82 18.18 7.97 6.52
C ARG A 82 17.24 6.93 7.11
N GLU A 83 16.07 7.35 7.58
CA GLU A 83 15.05 6.37 7.95
C GLU A 83 14.79 5.44 6.76
N PRO A 84 14.71 4.11 6.99
CA PRO A 84 14.40 3.20 5.91
C PRO A 84 13.04 3.57 5.31
N THR A 85 12.96 3.61 3.99
CA THR A 85 11.72 3.94 3.29
C THR A 85 10.64 2.89 3.63
N PRO A 86 9.36 3.22 3.43
CA PRO A 86 8.30 2.22 3.56
C PRO A 86 8.61 0.95 2.76
N GLU A 87 9.11 1.08 1.53
CA GLU A 87 9.49 -0.04 0.68
C GLU A 87 10.63 -0.86 1.26
N GLU A 88 11.63 -0.24 1.90
CA GLU A 88 12.72 -0.94 2.58
C GLU A 88 12.19 -1.74 3.77
N LYS A 89 11.24 -1.17 4.53
CA LYS A 89 10.60 -1.81 5.70
C LYS A 89 9.63 -2.91 5.32
N ALA A 90 9.10 -2.92 4.09
CA ALA A 90 8.11 -3.89 3.65
C ALA A 90 8.63 -5.34 3.65
N GLN A 91 7.82 -6.24 4.20
CA GLN A 91 8.06 -7.68 4.36
C GLN A 91 6.76 -8.46 4.09
N PHE A 92 6.88 -9.72 3.68
CA PHE A 92 5.73 -10.60 3.45
C PHE A 92 5.73 -11.77 4.44
N ARG A 93 4.61 -11.97 5.12
CA ARG A 93 4.40 -13.07 6.06
C ARG A 93 3.35 -14.02 5.53
N PHE A 94 3.63 -15.32 5.56
CA PHE A 94 2.67 -16.36 5.18
C PHE A 94 2.03 -17.00 6.42
N THR A 95 0.71 -17.17 6.35
CA THR A 95 -0.09 -17.93 7.31
C THR A 95 -0.76 -19.08 6.57
N ASP A 96 -0.53 -20.31 7.02
CA ASP A 96 -1.20 -21.51 6.49
C ASP A 96 -2.63 -21.60 7.06
N ILE A 97 -3.61 -21.77 6.17
CA ILE A 97 -5.04 -21.90 6.52
C ILE A 97 -5.58 -23.30 6.16
N GLY A 98 -4.70 -24.24 5.81
CA GLY A 98 -5.02 -25.62 5.45
C GLY A 98 -5.57 -25.77 4.03
N ASN A 99 -5.65 -27.02 3.56
CA ASN A 99 -6.15 -27.39 2.23
C ASN A 99 -5.45 -26.63 1.08
N SER A 100 -4.13 -26.47 1.20
CA SER A 100 -3.29 -25.74 0.24
C SER A 100 -3.64 -24.26 0.09
N LEU A 101 -4.21 -23.65 1.14
CA LEU A 101 -4.50 -22.22 1.21
C LEU A 101 -3.51 -21.52 2.15
N PHE A 102 -2.94 -20.43 1.67
CA PHE A 102 -2.07 -19.56 2.45
C PHE A 102 -2.56 -18.12 2.33
N VAL A 103 -2.50 -17.36 3.42
CA VAL A 103 -2.63 -15.91 3.36
C VAL A 103 -1.25 -15.30 3.49
N MET A 104 -0.90 -14.51 2.49
CA MET A 104 0.29 -13.69 2.47
C MET A 104 -0.09 -12.26 2.89
N GLU A 105 0.53 -11.76 3.95
CA GLU A 105 0.28 -10.42 4.51
C GLU A 105 1.50 -9.53 4.25
N LEU A 106 1.25 -8.35 3.68
CA LEU A 106 2.24 -7.28 3.59
C LEU A 106 2.36 -6.59 4.96
N THR A 107 3.57 -6.58 5.49
CA THR A 107 3.92 -6.02 6.82
C THR A 107 5.06 -5.03 6.69
N GLY A 108 5.23 -4.15 7.67
CA GLY A 108 6.29 -3.13 7.70
C GLY A 108 5.88 -1.82 7.02
N GLY A 109 6.04 -0.70 7.74
CA GLY A 109 5.60 0.64 7.30
C GLY A 109 4.09 0.88 7.42
N ASN A 110 3.60 1.96 6.80
CA ASN A 110 2.17 2.34 6.72
C ASN A 110 1.33 1.46 5.77
N PHE A 111 1.85 0.31 5.32
CA PHE A 111 1.17 -0.61 4.39
C PHE A 111 0.21 -1.59 5.07
N GLY A 112 -0.16 -1.32 6.33
CA GLY A 112 -0.88 -2.27 7.19
C GLY A 112 -2.11 -2.89 6.52
N GLY A 113 -2.14 -4.22 6.48
CA GLY A 113 -3.37 -5.00 6.28
C GLY A 113 -3.68 -5.45 4.86
N MET A 114 -2.82 -5.21 3.86
CA MET A 114 -3.04 -5.86 2.56
C MET A 114 -2.70 -7.35 2.65
N ARG A 115 -3.70 -8.18 2.33
CA ARG A 115 -3.58 -9.63 2.35
C ARG A 115 -3.94 -10.21 0.98
N THR A 116 -3.16 -11.19 0.57
CA THR A 116 -3.34 -11.96 -0.66
C THR A 116 -3.61 -13.40 -0.26
N LEU A 117 -4.69 -13.99 -0.77
CA LEU A 117 -4.84 -15.44 -0.70
C LEU A 117 -3.97 -16.07 -1.79
N VAL A 118 -3.23 -17.09 -1.42
CA VAL A 118 -2.43 -17.93 -2.30
C VAL A 118 -3.00 -19.34 -2.24
N VAL A 119 -3.36 -19.87 -3.40
CA VAL A 119 -3.80 -21.26 -3.56
C VAL A 119 -2.68 -22.03 -4.21
N GLU A 120 -2.17 -23.03 -3.52
CA GLU A 120 -1.11 -23.90 -4.02
C GLU A 120 -1.74 -25.13 -4.69
N SER A 121 -1.33 -25.45 -5.92
CA SER A 121 -1.79 -26.66 -6.61
C SER A 121 -0.71 -27.24 -7.52
N GLY A 122 -0.10 -28.36 -7.09
CA GLY A 122 0.90 -29.05 -7.90
C GLY A 122 2.13 -28.17 -8.15
N GLN A 123 2.38 -27.80 -9.41
CA GLN A 123 3.53 -26.96 -9.84
C GLN A 123 3.17 -25.48 -10.00
N VAL A 124 1.95 -25.08 -9.64
CA VAL A 124 1.48 -23.70 -9.79
C VAL A 124 0.95 -23.14 -8.49
N ILE A 125 0.89 -21.82 -8.43
CA ILE A 125 0.14 -21.05 -7.45
C ILE A 125 -0.81 -20.08 -8.15
N ASP A 126 -1.98 -19.86 -7.55
CA ASP A 126 -2.93 -18.82 -7.96
C ASP A 126 -3.07 -17.78 -6.85
N LEU A 127 -3.11 -16.52 -7.23
CA LEU A 127 -3.13 -15.37 -6.32
C LEU A 127 -4.48 -14.67 -6.36
N PHE A 128 -5.02 -14.30 -5.21
CA PHE A 128 -6.24 -13.49 -5.08
C PHE A 128 -5.91 -12.27 -4.23
N THR A 129 -5.78 -11.11 -4.85
CA THR A 129 -5.08 -9.96 -4.26
C THR A 129 -5.77 -8.63 -4.50
N GLY A 130 -5.55 -7.67 -3.62
CA GLY A 130 -5.57 -6.25 -4.00
C GLY A 130 -4.25 -5.90 -4.71
N PHE A 131 -4.24 -4.91 -5.59
CA PHE A 131 -3.01 -4.52 -6.29
C PHE A 131 -2.26 -3.42 -5.53
N VAL A 132 -0.95 -3.61 -5.36
CA VAL A 132 0.00 -2.56 -4.97
C VAL A 132 0.78 -2.16 -6.21
N TYR A 133 0.54 -0.95 -6.71
CA TYR A 133 1.26 -0.43 -7.88
C TYR A 133 2.62 0.15 -7.47
N ASN A 134 3.53 -0.73 -7.04
CA ASN A 134 4.89 -0.38 -6.64
C ASN A 134 5.85 -1.52 -7.01
N GLU A 135 6.70 -1.30 -8.01
CA GLU A 135 7.62 -2.30 -8.55
C GLU A 135 8.55 -2.90 -7.49
N VAL A 136 9.03 -2.10 -6.52
CA VAL A 136 9.92 -2.59 -5.45
C VAL A 136 9.18 -3.56 -4.53
N ILE A 137 7.94 -3.24 -4.17
CA ILE A 137 7.09 -4.12 -3.34
C ILE A 137 6.73 -5.39 -4.12
N ILE A 138 6.40 -5.27 -5.40
CA ILE A 138 6.03 -6.42 -6.24
C ILE A 138 7.24 -7.34 -6.46
N ALA A 139 8.44 -6.81 -6.67
CA ALA A 139 9.66 -7.61 -6.73
C ALA A 139 9.91 -8.37 -5.42
N LYS A 140 9.67 -7.71 -4.26
CA LYS A 140 9.75 -8.37 -2.95
C LYS A 140 8.68 -9.45 -2.77
N MET A 141 7.46 -9.21 -3.25
CA MET A 141 6.37 -10.19 -3.25
C MET A 141 6.78 -11.42 -4.05
N ARG A 142 7.31 -11.24 -5.26
CA ARG A 142 7.80 -12.33 -6.11
C ARG A 142 8.87 -13.17 -5.41
N ARG A 143 9.85 -12.52 -4.77
CA ARG A 143 10.90 -13.23 -4.00
C ARG A 143 10.30 -14.03 -2.84
N ALA A 144 9.41 -13.42 -2.06
CA ALA A 144 8.76 -14.11 -0.95
C ALA A 144 7.93 -15.31 -1.40
N LEU A 145 7.25 -15.23 -2.56
CA LEU A 145 6.54 -16.35 -3.17
C LEU A 145 7.51 -17.45 -3.63
N ALA A 146 8.63 -17.10 -4.26
CA ALA A 146 9.65 -18.06 -4.69
C ALA A 146 10.33 -18.78 -3.51
N ASP A 147 10.58 -18.06 -2.42
CA ASP A 147 11.16 -18.62 -1.19
C ASP A 147 10.17 -19.59 -0.51
N LYS A 148 8.88 -19.22 -0.48
CA LYS A 148 7.83 -20.05 0.15
C LYS A 148 7.42 -21.25 -0.71
N PHE A 149 7.39 -21.08 -2.04
CA PHE A 149 6.92 -22.07 -3.01
C PHE A 149 7.98 -22.30 -4.10
N PRO A 150 9.14 -22.90 -3.75
CA PRO A 150 10.26 -23.02 -4.67
C PRO A 150 9.89 -23.83 -5.91
N GLY A 151 10.25 -23.31 -7.09
CA GLY A 151 10.02 -23.94 -8.39
C GLY A 151 8.57 -23.87 -8.91
N LYS A 152 7.65 -23.18 -8.22
CA LYS A 152 6.27 -23.02 -8.68
C LYS A 152 6.08 -21.75 -9.50
N ASN A 153 5.26 -21.85 -10.54
CA ASN A 153 4.88 -20.72 -11.38
C ASN A 153 3.58 -20.08 -10.90
N ILE A 154 3.46 -18.77 -11.08
CA ILE A 154 2.19 -18.05 -10.89
C ILE A 154 1.34 -18.31 -12.14
N ARG A 155 0.21 -19.00 -11.97
CA ARG A 155 -0.70 -19.32 -13.08
C ARG A 155 -1.76 -18.24 -13.26
N ASN A 156 -2.55 -17.96 -12.23
CA ASN A 156 -3.59 -16.94 -12.27
C ASN A 156 -3.39 -15.88 -11.19
N ILE A 157 -3.70 -14.63 -11.52
CA ILE A 157 -3.78 -13.51 -10.59
C ILE A 157 -5.18 -12.92 -10.70
N PHE A 158 -5.96 -13.04 -9.63
CA PHE A 158 -7.31 -12.50 -9.52
C PHE A 158 -7.30 -11.23 -8.67
N GLY A 159 -7.63 -10.10 -9.29
CA GLY A 159 -7.84 -8.82 -8.65
C GLY A 159 -9.30 -8.58 -8.25
N ALA A 160 -9.51 -7.75 -7.23
CA ALA A 160 -10.83 -7.25 -6.84
C ALA A 160 -11.05 -5.77 -7.16
N GLN A 161 -10.14 -5.16 -7.93
CA GLN A 161 -10.22 -3.76 -8.38
C GLN A 161 -9.77 -3.70 -9.84
N ALA A 162 -10.17 -2.67 -10.59
CA ALA A 162 -9.65 -2.46 -11.93
C ALA A 162 -8.14 -2.20 -11.89
N ILE A 163 -7.47 -2.43 -13.02
CA ILE A 163 -6.02 -2.30 -13.07
C ILE A 163 -5.65 -0.94 -13.64
N SER A 164 -4.99 -0.13 -12.80
CA SER A 164 -4.49 1.19 -13.22
C SER A 164 -3.08 1.14 -13.81
N TRP A 165 -2.24 0.17 -13.41
CA TRP A 165 -0.84 0.10 -13.85
C TRP A 165 -0.31 -1.35 -13.93
N VAL A 166 -0.46 -1.99 -15.08
CA VAL A 166 0.05 -3.35 -15.35
C VAL A 166 1.56 -3.44 -15.32
N GLN A 167 2.28 -2.44 -15.84
CA GLN A 167 3.75 -2.51 -15.84
C GLN A 167 4.31 -2.70 -14.43
N SER A 168 3.71 -2.08 -13.42
CA SER A 168 4.17 -2.23 -12.03
C SER A 168 4.01 -3.65 -11.48
N LEU A 169 3.20 -4.49 -12.12
CA LEU A 169 2.94 -5.87 -11.75
C LEU A 169 3.83 -6.87 -12.52
N SER A 170 4.76 -6.40 -13.36
CA SER A 170 5.50 -7.22 -14.33
C SER A 170 6.23 -8.42 -13.70
N ASP A 171 6.78 -8.24 -12.51
CA ASP A 171 7.56 -9.28 -11.81
C ASP A 171 6.70 -10.45 -11.31
N LEU A 172 5.36 -10.34 -11.37
CA LEU A 172 4.44 -11.45 -11.08
C LEU A 172 4.09 -12.28 -12.30
N PHE A 173 4.50 -11.87 -13.51
CA PHE A 173 4.15 -12.59 -14.74
C PHE A 173 5.23 -13.60 -15.12
N ASP A 174 4.94 -14.87 -14.84
CA ASP A 174 5.62 -15.99 -15.47
C ASP A 174 5.09 -16.24 -16.88
N SER A 175 5.75 -17.13 -17.63
CA SER A 175 5.24 -17.57 -18.92
C SER A 175 3.87 -18.23 -18.75
N GLY A 176 2.87 -17.67 -19.42
CA GLY A 176 1.48 -18.16 -19.36
C GLY A 176 0.68 -17.70 -18.14
N THR A 177 1.18 -16.77 -17.33
CA THR A 177 0.38 -16.15 -16.26
C THR A 177 -0.81 -15.40 -16.85
N GLN A 178 -1.99 -15.57 -16.25
CA GLN A 178 -3.21 -14.85 -16.60
C GLN A 178 -3.65 -13.92 -15.47
N LEU A 179 -4.05 -12.71 -15.82
CA LEU A 179 -4.47 -11.65 -14.92
C LEU A 179 -5.94 -11.33 -15.15
N HIS A 180 -6.75 -11.56 -14.13
CA HIS A 180 -8.19 -11.33 -14.15
C HIS A 180 -8.55 -10.20 -13.21
N CYS A 181 -9.23 -9.16 -13.72
CA CYS A 181 -9.66 -8.03 -12.91
C CYS A 181 -11.03 -7.52 -13.34
N PRO A 182 -11.82 -6.94 -12.42
CA PRO A 182 -13.02 -6.23 -12.81
C PRO A 182 -12.72 -5.12 -13.82
N LYS A 183 -13.67 -4.84 -14.72
CA LYS A 183 -13.62 -3.65 -15.57
C LYS A 183 -13.73 -2.38 -14.72
N GLY A 184 -13.07 -1.34 -15.20
CA GLY A 184 -13.12 -0.04 -14.58
C GLY A 184 -14.42 0.73 -14.81
N LEU A 185 -14.75 1.66 -13.91
CA LEU A 185 -15.91 2.55 -13.96
C LEU A 185 -15.49 4.00 -13.65
N GLY A 186 -16.19 4.95 -14.26
CA GLY A 186 -15.97 6.37 -14.01
C GLY A 186 -14.53 6.81 -14.29
N VAL A 187 -13.87 7.38 -13.27
CA VAL A 187 -12.49 7.87 -13.33
C VAL A 187 -11.45 6.75 -13.42
N MET A 188 -11.84 5.55 -13.03
CA MET A 188 -11.01 4.36 -13.08
C MET A 188 -11.39 3.47 -14.28
N SER A 189 -12.19 3.96 -15.23
CA SER A 189 -12.42 3.21 -16.47
C SER A 189 -11.12 3.07 -17.28
N GLU A 190 -11.00 2.02 -18.07
CA GLU A 190 -9.86 1.80 -18.98
C GLU A 190 -9.69 2.99 -19.94
N ASP A 191 -10.80 3.66 -20.25
CA ASP A 191 -10.86 4.91 -20.99
C ASP A 191 -10.31 6.12 -20.25
N GLN A 192 -9.97 6.07 -18.98
CA GLN A 192 -9.46 7.21 -18.20
C GLN A 192 -8.10 6.90 -17.57
N LEU A 193 -7.92 5.66 -17.08
CA LEU A 193 -6.74 5.24 -16.30
C LEU A 193 -5.42 5.38 -17.05
N HIS A 194 -5.39 5.03 -18.33
CA HIS A 194 -4.13 4.90 -19.08
C HIS A 194 -3.93 6.02 -20.11
N LYS A 195 -4.94 6.88 -20.32
CA LYS A 195 -4.87 7.93 -21.36
C LYS A 195 -3.78 8.96 -21.15
N TYR A 196 -3.34 9.14 -19.90
CA TYR A 196 -2.27 10.08 -19.56
C TYR A 196 -0.87 9.44 -19.61
N ASN A 197 -0.75 8.14 -19.93
CA ASN A 197 0.51 7.42 -20.08
C ASN A 197 0.49 6.46 -21.29
N ALA A 198 0.99 6.92 -22.44
CA ALA A 198 1.00 6.15 -23.69
C ALA A 198 1.74 4.79 -23.59
N LYS A 199 2.77 4.70 -22.74
CA LYS A 199 3.50 3.46 -22.52
C LYS A 199 2.64 2.44 -21.76
N GLU A 200 1.86 2.90 -20.80
CA GLU A 200 0.93 2.05 -20.07
C GLU A 200 -0.24 1.63 -20.96
N ASP A 201 -0.84 2.55 -21.73
CA ASP A 201 -1.92 2.24 -22.67
C ASP A 201 -1.48 1.19 -23.72
N SER A 202 -0.29 1.35 -24.31
CA SER A 202 0.25 0.35 -25.23
C SER A 202 0.49 -1.01 -24.56
N THR A 203 0.97 -1.03 -23.32
CA THR A 203 1.18 -2.28 -22.57
C THR A 203 -0.15 -2.96 -22.25
N TRP A 204 -1.14 -2.20 -21.81
CA TRP A 204 -2.49 -2.68 -21.53
C TRP A 204 -3.10 -3.35 -22.77
N ARG A 205 -3.07 -2.66 -23.92
CA ARG A 205 -3.56 -3.21 -25.20
C ARG A 205 -2.79 -4.45 -25.64
N ALA A 206 -1.48 -4.47 -25.47
CA ALA A 206 -0.66 -5.63 -25.80
C ALA A 206 -1.04 -6.84 -24.94
N ARG A 207 -1.19 -6.66 -23.61
CA ARG A 207 -1.58 -7.74 -22.68
C ARG A 207 -3.02 -8.21 -22.88
N LEU A 208 -3.90 -7.32 -23.31
CA LEU A 208 -5.25 -7.70 -23.68
C LEU A 208 -5.23 -8.55 -24.97
N SER A 209 -4.45 -8.13 -25.96
CA SER A 209 -4.37 -8.80 -27.26
C SER A 209 -3.65 -10.14 -27.22
N ASP A 210 -2.66 -10.30 -26.32
CA ASP A 210 -1.90 -11.56 -26.17
C ASP A 210 -2.60 -12.57 -25.23
N GLY A 211 -3.73 -12.18 -24.62
CA GLY A 211 -4.50 -13.03 -23.71
C GLY A 211 -3.88 -13.21 -22.33
N THR A 212 -2.93 -12.36 -21.94
CA THR A 212 -2.41 -12.28 -20.55
C THR A 212 -3.46 -11.64 -19.64
N LEU A 213 -4.21 -10.68 -20.14
CA LEU A 213 -5.11 -9.84 -19.36
C LEU A 213 -6.57 -10.07 -19.73
N HIS A 214 -7.42 -10.23 -18.71
CA HIS A 214 -8.83 -10.56 -18.83
C HIS A 214 -9.71 -9.69 -17.93
N PRO A 215 -10.13 -8.51 -18.41
CA PRO A 215 -11.11 -7.68 -17.72
C PRO A 215 -12.49 -8.36 -17.72
N PHE A 216 -13.23 -8.31 -16.63
CA PHE A 216 -14.57 -8.87 -16.52
C PHE A 216 -15.58 -7.89 -15.89
N ASP A 217 -16.80 -7.88 -16.39
CA ASP A 217 -17.93 -7.09 -15.86
C ASP A 217 -18.93 -7.95 -15.07
N THR A 218 -18.85 -9.27 -15.23
CA THR A 218 -19.73 -10.26 -14.61
C THR A 218 -18.92 -11.42 -14.04
N GLY A 219 -19.54 -12.19 -13.15
CA GLY A 219 -18.92 -13.38 -12.58
C GLY A 219 -18.69 -14.48 -13.63
N PHE A 220 -17.68 -15.32 -13.41
CA PHE A 220 -17.31 -16.40 -14.31
C PHE A 220 -16.76 -17.62 -13.55
N VAL A 221 -16.53 -18.73 -14.27
CA VAL A 221 -15.93 -19.95 -13.72
C VAL A 221 -14.63 -20.24 -14.44
N LYS A 222 -13.57 -20.52 -13.69
CA LYS A 222 -12.26 -20.87 -14.23
C LYS A 222 -11.50 -21.77 -13.26
N ASP A 223 -10.93 -22.86 -13.76
CA ASP A 223 -10.02 -23.74 -13.02
C ASP A 223 -10.57 -24.23 -11.65
N GLY A 224 -11.89 -24.45 -11.56
CA GLY A 224 -12.56 -24.87 -10.32
C GLY A 224 -12.92 -23.73 -9.36
N TYR A 225 -12.58 -22.49 -9.71
CA TYR A 225 -12.98 -21.26 -9.04
C TYR A 225 -14.24 -20.69 -9.66
N ARG A 226 -15.18 -20.25 -8.83
CA ARG A 226 -16.31 -19.44 -9.26
C ARG A 226 -16.14 -18.03 -8.70
N ILE A 227 -16.07 -17.06 -9.60
CA ILE A 227 -15.86 -15.65 -9.30
C ILE A 227 -17.21 -14.97 -9.41
N VAL A 228 -17.63 -14.23 -8.38
CA VAL A 228 -18.92 -13.52 -8.38
C VAL A 228 -18.76 -12.11 -7.83
N MET A 229 -19.36 -11.15 -8.54
CA MET A 229 -19.51 -9.77 -8.08
C MET A 229 -20.63 -9.71 -7.04
N LEU A 230 -20.30 -9.30 -5.82
CA LEU A 230 -21.25 -9.17 -4.71
C LEU A 230 -22.04 -7.87 -4.76
N ASN A 231 -21.46 -6.78 -5.26
CA ASN A 231 -22.16 -5.51 -5.45
C ASN A 231 -22.43 -5.23 -6.93
N SER A 232 -23.68 -4.83 -7.23
CA SER A 232 -24.12 -4.47 -8.59
C SER A 232 -23.87 -3.00 -8.95
N ASN A 233 -23.71 -2.12 -7.95
CA ASN A 233 -23.46 -0.68 -8.12
C ASN A 233 -22.29 -0.24 -7.23
N PRO A 234 -21.04 -0.53 -7.59
CA PRO A 234 -19.89 0.00 -6.87
C PRO A 234 -19.86 1.54 -6.98
N ASN A 235 -19.28 2.19 -5.98
CA ASN A 235 -19.09 3.64 -6.03
C ASN A 235 -18.08 3.98 -7.16
N PRO A 236 -18.48 4.75 -8.19
CA PRO A 236 -17.63 5.04 -9.35
C PRO A 236 -16.41 5.91 -9.01
N ASN A 237 -16.36 6.51 -7.82
CA ASN A 237 -15.23 7.33 -7.36
C ASN A 237 -14.18 6.54 -6.54
N TYR A 238 -14.53 5.35 -6.04
CA TYR A 238 -13.65 4.57 -5.16
C TYR A 238 -13.43 3.12 -5.61
N GLU A 239 -14.12 2.66 -6.66
CA GLU A 239 -14.03 1.30 -7.22
C GLU A 239 -13.84 0.19 -6.20
N GLN A 240 -14.77 0.08 -5.27
CA GLN A 240 -14.75 -1.02 -4.32
C GLN A 240 -15.66 -2.11 -4.85
N TRP A 241 -15.24 -2.77 -5.93
CA TRP A 241 -15.85 -4.05 -6.30
C TRP A 241 -15.67 -5.01 -5.14
N GLN A 242 -16.79 -5.55 -4.66
CA GLN A 242 -16.78 -6.63 -3.70
C GLN A 242 -16.86 -7.91 -4.50
N VAL A 243 -15.79 -8.69 -4.49
CA VAL A 243 -15.68 -9.91 -5.29
C VAL A 243 -15.56 -11.08 -4.34
N CYS A 244 -16.36 -12.12 -4.55
CA CYS A 244 -16.13 -13.40 -3.91
C CYS A 244 -15.57 -14.42 -4.90
N TYR A 245 -14.68 -15.25 -4.38
CA TYR A 245 -14.05 -16.35 -5.09
C TYR A 245 -14.39 -17.61 -4.32
N TYR A 246 -15.26 -18.44 -4.88
CA TYR A 246 -15.58 -19.75 -4.33
C TYR A 246 -14.58 -20.78 -4.83
N LEU A 247 -13.86 -21.39 -3.89
CA LEU A 247 -12.85 -22.41 -4.09
C LEU A 247 -13.44 -23.77 -3.74
N SER A 248 -14.04 -24.41 -4.76
CA SER A 248 -14.87 -25.60 -4.57
C SER A 248 -14.12 -26.79 -3.92
N SER A 249 -12.89 -27.06 -4.35
CA SER A 249 -12.06 -28.14 -3.78
C SER A 249 -11.74 -27.93 -2.30
N GLN A 250 -11.62 -26.66 -1.87
CA GLN A 250 -11.33 -26.30 -0.48
C GLN A 250 -12.59 -26.04 0.35
N LYS A 251 -13.77 -26.06 -0.28
CA LYS A 251 -15.05 -25.62 0.31
C LYS A 251 -14.93 -24.28 1.02
N ALA A 252 -14.17 -23.38 0.41
CA ALA A 252 -13.83 -22.08 0.98
C ALA A 252 -14.32 -20.96 0.08
N ILE A 253 -14.63 -19.81 0.69
CA ILE A 253 -14.86 -18.57 -0.02
C ILE A 253 -13.82 -17.56 0.42
N TYR A 254 -13.22 -16.88 -0.54
CA TYR A 254 -12.43 -15.68 -0.30
C TYR A 254 -13.24 -14.48 -0.73
N VAL A 255 -13.41 -13.50 0.16
CA VAL A 255 -14.10 -12.25 -0.17
C VAL A 255 -13.07 -11.13 -0.19
N ASN A 256 -13.00 -10.36 -1.28
CA ASN A 256 -12.08 -9.25 -1.41
C ASN A 256 -12.84 -7.96 -1.80
N GLY A 257 -12.20 -6.82 -1.62
CA GLY A 257 -12.81 -5.49 -1.67
C GLY A 257 -13.05 -4.89 -0.28
N TYR A 258 -13.52 -3.65 -0.22
CA TYR A 258 -13.83 -2.99 1.04
C TYR A 258 -15.13 -3.54 1.64
N LEU A 259 -15.04 -4.13 2.83
CA LEU A 259 -16.15 -4.83 3.49
C LEU A 259 -16.78 -4.03 4.65
N GLY A 260 -16.28 -2.81 4.92
CA GLY A 260 -16.65 -2.00 6.08
C GLY A 260 -16.02 -2.49 7.39
N GLU A 261 -16.20 -1.72 8.47
CA GLU A 261 -15.71 -2.11 9.80
C GLU A 261 -16.63 -3.17 10.44
N PRO A 262 -16.06 -4.24 11.04
CA PRO A 262 -16.82 -5.19 11.85
C PRO A 262 -17.18 -4.54 13.19
N GLU A 263 -18.34 -3.92 13.29
CA GLU A 263 -18.87 -3.47 14.58
C GLU A 263 -19.42 -4.67 15.37
N LYS A 264 -19.00 -4.84 16.63
CA LYS A 264 -19.56 -5.85 17.54
C LYS A 264 -21.07 -5.65 17.69
N GLY A 265 -21.85 -6.71 17.49
CA GLY A 265 -23.30 -6.71 17.73
C GLY A 265 -24.15 -6.14 16.59
N ARG A 266 -23.58 -5.88 15.41
CA ARG A 266 -24.35 -5.41 14.25
C ARG A 266 -25.10 -6.54 13.55
N SER A 267 -26.23 -6.16 12.94
CA SER A 267 -26.93 -6.93 11.89
C SER A 267 -26.00 -7.28 10.74
N ALA A 268 -26.16 -8.45 10.11
CA ALA A 268 -25.42 -8.83 8.92
C ALA A 268 -25.38 -7.71 7.87
N THR A 269 -24.19 -7.42 7.36
CA THR A 269 -23.93 -6.43 6.32
C THR A 269 -24.58 -6.84 4.98
N SER A 270 -24.69 -5.89 4.05
CA SER A 270 -25.28 -6.16 2.73
C SER A 270 -24.53 -7.23 1.95
N TRP A 271 -23.19 -7.25 2.03
CA TRP A 271 -22.37 -8.25 1.36
C TRP A 271 -22.52 -9.63 2.00
N GLU A 272 -22.63 -9.72 3.34
CA GLU A 272 -22.88 -10.98 4.05
C GLU A 272 -24.23 -11.59 3.65
N LYS A 273 -25.29 -10.76 3.61
CA LYS A 273 -26.63 -11.17 3.16
C LYS A 273 -26.59 -11.66 1.73
N ARG A 274 -25.96 -10.90 0.83
CA ARG A 274 -25.84 -11.25 -0.59
C ARG A 274 -25.03 -12.53 -0.79
N LEU A 275 -23.94 -12.69 -0.05
CA LEU A 275 -23.13 -13.90 -0.09
C LEU A 275 -23.93 -15.12 0.36
N TYR A 276 -24.65 -15.01 1.48
CA TYR A 276 -25.51 -16.06 1.99
C TYR A 276 -26.62 -16.46 1.00
N GLU A 277 -27.27 -15.48 0.37
CA GLU A 277 -28.26 -15.73 -0.69
C GLU A 277 -27.65 -16.53 -1.84
N ILE A 278 -26.46 -16.15 -2.32
CA ILE A 278 -25.80 -16.82 -3.44
C ILE A 278 -25.42 -18.26 -3.05
N ILE A 279 -24.80 -18.46 -1.88
CA ILE A 279 -24.43 -19.79 -1.39
C ILE A 279 -25.66 -20.70 -1.32
N THR A 280 -26.75 -20.20 -0.76
CA THR A 280 -28.00 -20.96 -0.56
C THR A 280 -28.68 -21.26 -1.89
N ARG A 281 -28.83 -20.26 -2.76
CA ARG A 281 -29.47 -20.38 -4.07
C ARG A 281 -28.73 -21.35 -4.98
N ASP A 282 -27.40 -21.28 -4.99
CA ASP A 282 -26.57 -22.09 -5.88
C ASP A 282 -26.11 -23.42 -5.25
N GLY A 283 -26.45 -23.67 -3.99
CA GLY A 283 -26.12 -24.91 -3.26
C GLY A 283 -24.62 -25.15 -3.09
N TRP A 284 -23.84 -24.10 -2.81
CA TRP A 284 -22.38 -24.24 -2.63
C TRP A 284 -22.04 -24.95 -1.32
N ALA A 285 -21.14 -25.93 -1.39
CA ALA A 285 -20.59 -26.59 -0.21
C ALA A 285 -19.49 -25.69 0.39
N VAL A 286 -19.84 -24.92 1.42
CA VAL A 286 -18.95 -23.95 2.07
C VAL A 286 -18.76 -24.33 3.53
N GLU A 287 -17.51 -24.44 3.96
CA GLU A 287 -17.12 -24.67 5.35
C GLU A 287 -16.55 -23.38 5.98
N LYS A 288 -15.86 -22.56 5.19
CA LYS A 288 -15.11 -21.39 5.68
C LYS A 288 -15.17 -20.20 4.72
N ILE A 289 -15.21 -19.00 5.29
CA ILE A 289 -15.16 -17.72 4.58
C ILE A 289 -13.94 -16.96 5.08
N ILE A 290 -13.07 -16.52 4.17
CA ILE A 290 -11.82 -15.82 4.43
C ILE A 290 -12.02 -14.35 4.06
N CYS A 291 -11.74 -13.46 5.03
CA CYS A 291 -11.95 -12.03 4.95
C CYS A 291 -10.61 -11.29 5.19
N PRO A 292 -9.82 -11.02 4.14
CA PRO A 292 -8.50 -10.41 4.20
C PRO A 292 -8.53 -8.97 4.71
N ASN A 293 -9.55 -8.20 4.32
CA ASN A 293 -9.64 -6.75 4.54
C ASN A 293 -10.35 -6.36 5.83
N ALA A 294 -10.38 -7.25 6.82
CA ALA A 294 -10.88 -6.87 8.14
C ALA A 294 -9.90 -5.85 8.74
N LEU A 295 -10.26 -4.56 8.67
CA LEU A 295 -9.42 -3.38 8.93
C LEU A 295 -8.92 -3.25 10.40
N SER A 296 -9.11 -4.25 11.23
CA SER A 296 -8.66 -4.26 12.62
C SER A 296 -7.92 -5.54 12.95
N HIS A 297 -6.85 -5.42 13.74
CA HIS A 297 -6.14 -6.55 14.35
C HIS A 297 -7.03 -7.43 15.25
N THR A 298 -8.31 -7.06 15.43
CA THR A 298 -9.29 -7.73 16.30
C THR A 298 -10.34 -8.53 15.52
N ALA A 299 -10.38 -8.43 14.19
CA ALA A 299 -11.32 -9.19 13.38
C ALA A 299 -10.68 -10.48 12.84
N PRO A 300 -11.34 -11.63 12.99
CA PRO A 300 -10.76 -12.91 12.58
C PRO A 300 -10.60 -12.96 11.05
N LEU A 301 -9.45 -13.45 10.59
CA LEU A 301 -9.11 -13.62 9.16
C LEU A 301 -10.10 -14.55 8.44
N ALA A 302 -10.79 -15.41 9.19
CA ALA A 302 -11.81 -16.31 8.67
C ALA A 302 -12.97 -16.46 9.65
N MET A 303 -14.14 -16.78 9.10
CA MET A 303 -15.32 -17.24 9.83
C MET A 303 -15.84 -18.53 9.22
N SER A 304 -16.50 -19.35 10.01
CA SER A 304 -17.24 -20.53 9.53
C SER A 304 -18.49 -20.12 8.74
N TYR A 305 -18.95 -21.01 7.86
CA TYR A 305 -20.25 -20.80 7.20
C TYR A 305 -21.41 -20.71 8.21
N GLU A 306 -21.34 -21.46 9.30
CA GLU A 306 -22.36 -21.45 10.36
C GLU A 306 -22.44 -20.09 11.07
N GLU A 307 -21.30 -19.45 11.34
CA GLU A 307 -21.28 -18.09 11.88
C GLU A 307 -21.94 -17.08 10.93
N LEU A 308 -21.68 -17.17 9.62
CA LEU A 308 -22.37 -16.33 8.64
C LEU A 308 -23.88 -16.58 8.67
N ARG A 309 -24.30 -17.85 8.63
CA ARG A 309 -25.72 -18.25 8.65
C ARG A 309 -26.43 -17.66 9.87
N LEU A 310 -25.84 -17.81 11.07
CA LEU A 310 -26.42 -17.28 12.30
C LEU A 310 -26.54 -15.75 12.27
N ARG A 311 -25.53 -15.03 11.78
CA ARG A 311 -25.58 -13.56 11.66
C ARG A 311 -26.68 -13.06 10.72
N VAL A 312 -26.91 -13.79 9.63
CA VAL A 312 -27.92 -13.44 8.62
C VAL A 312 -29.34 -13.82 9.06
N THR A 313 -29.50 -14.95 9.77
CA THR A 313 -30.81 -15.52 10.14
C THR A 313 -31.31 -15.17 11.54
N ALA A 314 -30.47 -14.59 12.42
CA ALA A 314 -30.88 -14.13 13.75
C ALA A 314 -31.64 -12.77 13.76
N GLN A 315 -32.15 -12.34 12.61
CA GLN A 315 -33.03 -11.18 12.39
C GLN A 315 -34.43 -11.66 12.04
#